data_AF-A0A3D1E0E1-F1
#
_entry.id   AF-A0A3D1E0E1-F1
#
_cell.length_a   1.000
_cell.length_b   1.000
_cell.length_c   1.000
_cell.angle_alpha   90.00
_cell.angle_beta   90.00
_cell.angle_gamma   90.00
#
_symmetry.space_group_name_H-M   'P 1'
#
loop_
_entity.id
_entity.type
_entity.pdbx_description
1 polymer ?
#
loop_
_entity_poly.entity_id
_entity_poly.type
_entity_poly.pdbx_seq_one_letter_code
_entity_poly.pdbx_strand_id
1 'polypeptide(L)'
;MLCGRPGHDGALTGFAAALVRRLAVRCDGPVVWCPAAAMGGSGMLYAAGLAALGIDPGRLLIVDAPGPTRRLAALEDILRTEGLAAVVVEYDGLSQSSDYWMRLARR
;
A
#
# COMPACT_ATOMS: atom_id res chain seq x y z
N MET A 1 -15.51 7.71 -3.73
CA MET A 1 -14.10 7.43 -4.08
C MET A 1 -13.26 8.61 -3.59
N LEU A 2 -12.58 8.45 -2.45
CA LEU A 2 -11.77 9.49 -1.79
C LEU A 2 -10.28 9.40 -2.13
N CYS A 3 -9.86 8.33 -2.82
CA CYS A 3 -8.47 8.08 -3.19
C CYS A 3 -8.05 9.08 -4.28
N GLY A 4 -7.02 9.89 -4.02
CA GLY A 4 -6.46 10.84 -4.99
C GLY A 4 -6.99 12.27 -4.93
N ARG A 5 -7.72 12.67 -3.87
CA ARG A 5 -7.98 14.10 -3.60
C ARG A 5 -6.90 14.61 -2.63
N PRO A 6 -6.13 15.66 -2.98
CA PRO A 6 -5.15 16.24 -2.06
C PRO A 6 -5.86 16.61 -0.75
N GLY A 7 -5.41 16.02 0.37
CA GLY A 7 -5.92 16.27 1.72
C GLY A 7 -6.67 15.11 2.40
N HIS A 8 -7.01 14.02 1.72
CA HIS A 8 -7.70 12.87 2.34
C HIS A 8 -6.86 11.59 2.45
N ASP A 9 -5.65 11.57 1.90
CA ASP A 9 -4.82 10.36 1.83
C ASP A 9 -4.36 9.89 3.22
N GLY A 10 -4.10 10.81 4.15
CA GLY A 10 -3.64 10.46 5.50
C GLY A 10 -4.64 9.61 6.30
N ALA A 11 -5.95 9.83 6.14
CA ALA A 11 -6.97 9.03 6.82
C ALA A 11 -7.05 7.61 6.26
N LEU A 12 -6.91 7.45 4.93
CA LEU A 12 -6.88 6.16 4.25
C LEU A 12 -5.62 5.37 4.64
N THR A 13 -4.45 6.02 4.57
CA THR A 13 -3.17 5.43 5.00
C THR A 13 -3.20 5.05 6.48
N GLY A 14 -3.77 5.90 7.35
CA GLY A 14 -3.93 5.60 8.77
C GLY A 14 -4.85 4.41 9.05
N PHE A 15 -5.97 4.30 8.33
CA PHE A 15 -6.87 3.14 8.42
C PHE A 15 -6.19 1.85 7.95
N ALA A 16 -5.48 1.90 6.81
CA ALA A 16 -4.71 0.77 6.30
C ALA A 16 -3.62 0.34 7.29
N ALA A 17 -2.91 1.29 7.90
CA ALA A 17 -1.92 1.01 8.93
C ALA A 17 -2.55 0.31 10.15
N ALA A 18 -3.74 0.74 10.60
CA ALA A 18 -4.44 0.08 11.70
C ALA A 18 -4.82 -1.38 11.38
N LEU A 19 -5.20 -1.68 10.12
CA LEU A 19 -5.44 -3.05 9.66
C LEU A 19 -4.16 -3.88 9.61
N VAL A 20 -3.09 -3.31 9.05
CA VAL A 20 -1.75 -3.94 9.01
C VAL A 20 -1.27 -4.27 10.41
N ARG A 21 -1.39 -3.35 11.37
CA ARG A 21 -1.05 -3.61 12.78
C ARG A 21 -1.77 -4.84 13.31
N ARG A 22 -3.08 -4.97 13.05
CA ARG A 22 -3.88 -6.13 13.47
C ARG A 22 -3.46 -7.44 12.81
N LEU A 23 -2.91 -7.39 11.60
CA LEU A 23 -2.38 -8.57 10.90
C LEU A 23 -0.97 -8.93 11.40
N ALA A 24 -0.08 -7.95 11.54
CA ALA A 24 1.30 -8.12 11.96
C ALA A 24 1.47 -8.65 13.40
N VAL A 25 0.43 -8.53 14.24
CA VAL A 25 0.36 -9.16 15.58
C VAL A 25 0.06 -10.65 15.50
N ARG A 26 -0.62 -11.11 14.46
CA ARG A 26 -1.06 -12.52 14.29
C ARG A 26 -0.19 -13.31 13.34
N CYS A 27 0.47 -12.62 12.41
CA CYS A 27 1.31 -13.19 11.39
C CYS A 27 2.75 -12.71 11.59
N ASP A 28 3.67 -13.67 11.65
CA ASP A 28 5.08 -13.35 11.49
C ASP A 28 5.39 -13.09 10.02
N GLY A 29 6.47 -12.34 9.74
CA GLY A 29 6.89 -12.00 8.38
C GLY A 29 6.74 -10.52 8.00
N PRO A 30 7.29 -10.10 6.85
CA PRO A 30 7.33 -8.69 6.47
C PRO A 30 5.98 -8.19 5.97
N VAL A 31 5.79 -6.88 6.07
CA VAL A 31 4.69 -6.15 5.46
C VAL A 31 5.23 -5.44 4.23
N VAL A 32 4.60 -5.63 3.08
CA VAL A 32 4.94 -4.89 1.87
C VAL A 32 3.96 -3.73 1.67
N TRP A 33 4.48 -2.55 1.39
CA TRP A 33 3.68 -1.36 1.09
C TRP A 33 4.12 -0.74 -0.23
N CYS A 34 3.19 -0.65 -1.18
CA CYS A 34 3.39 -0.02 -2.47
C CYS A 34 2.66 1.33 -2.46
N PRO A 35 3.31 2.45 -2.11
CA PRO A 35 2.67 3.75 -2.07
C PRO A 35 2.23 4.22 -3.47
N ALA A 36 1.23 5.09 -3.51
CA ALA A 36 0.88 5.81 -4.73
C ALA A 36 2.02 6.77 -5.10
N ALA A 37 2.11 7.18 -6.38
CA ALA A 37 3.16 8.11 -6.78
C ALA A 37 3.02 9.42 -5.99
N ALA A 38 4.02 9.73 -5.16
CA ALA A 38 4.03 10.94 -4.36
C ALA A 38 4.26 12.16 -5.26
N MET A 39 3.19 12.82 -5.70
CA MET A 39 3.30 14.14 -6.33
C MET A 39 3.72 15.15 -5.24
N GLY A 40 5.00 15.55 -5.24
CA GLY A 40 5.50 16.58 -4.33
C GLY A 40 5.71 16.13 -2.87
N GLY A 41 5.88 14.84 -2.61
CA GLY A 41 6.19 14.31 -1.27
C GLY A 41 5.00 14.15 -0.32
N SER A 42 3.78 14.50 -0.73
CA SER A 42 2.57 14.16 0.02
C SER A 42 2.28 12.66 -0.08
N GLY A 43 1.96 12.01 1.04
CA GLY A 43 1.59 10.58 1.08
C GLY A 43 2.74 9.63 1.46
N MET A 44 3.94 10.14 1.74
CA MET A 44 5.04 9.30 2.23
C MET A 44 4.76 8.77 3.64
N LEU A 45 5.04 7.48 3.85
CA LEU A 45 4.96 6.87 5.17
C LEU A 45 6.03 7.43 6.11
N TYR A 46 5.59 7.90 7.27
CA TYR A 46 6.48 8.38 8.31
C TYR A 46 6.85 7.22 9.27
N ALA A 47 8.06 6.69 9.13
CA ALA A 47 8.52 5.51 9.85
C ALA A 47 8.36 5.62 11.38
N ALA A 48 8.75 6.74 11.98
CA ALA A 48 8.59 6.96 13.42
C ALA A 48 7.10 7.02 13.84
N GLY A 49 6.22 7.53 12.97
CA GLY A 49 4.77 7.52 13.19
C GLY A 49 4.20 6.09 13.16
N LEU A 50 4.66 5.25 12.24
CA LEU A 50 4.29 3.83 12.19
C LEU A 50 4.79 3.07 13.42
N ALA A 51 6.01 3.34 13.87
CA ALA A 51 6.55 2.78 15.11
C ALA A 51 5.71 3.17 16.33
N ALA A 52 5.29 4.43 16.42
CA ALA A 52 4.37 4.89 17.47
C ALA A 52 2.99 4.21 17.40
N LEU A 53 2.56 3.79 16.21
CA LEU A 53 1.37 2.97 15.99
C LEU A 53 1.63 1.46 16.20
N GLY A 54 2.81 1.05 16.67
CA GLY A 54 3.13 -0.34 16.98
C GLY A 54 3.40 -1.21 15.74
N ILE A 55 3.71 -0.61 14.60
CA ILE A 55 4.22 -1.31 13.42
C ILE A 55 5.73 -1.17 13.43
N ASP A 56 6.45 -2.28 13.51
CA ASP A 56 7.91 -2.29 13.44
C ASP A 56 8.39 -1.86 12.04
N PRO A 57 9.08 -0.71 11.90
CA PRO A 57 9.61 -0.27 10.62
C PRO A 57 10.63 -1.24 10.02
N GLY A 58 11.30 -2.06 10.84
CA GLY A 58 12.24 -3.08 10.39
C GLY A 58 11.57 -4.24 9.63
N ARG A 59 10.25 -4.40 9.78
CA ARG A 59 9.44 -5.39 9.06
C ARG A 59 8.73 -4.81 7.82
N LEU A 60 8.89 -3.52 7.54
CA LEU A 60 8.19 -2.82 6.46
C LEU A 60 9.07 -2.73 5.21
N LEU A 61 8.62 -3.32 4.11
CA LEU A 61 9.25 -3.24 2.80
C LEU A 61 8.47 -2.24 1.94
N ILE A 62 9.15 -1.18 1.49
CA ILE A 62 8.55 -0.20 0.58
C ILE A 62 8.91 -0.55 -0.86
N VAL A 63 7.89 -0.75 -1.69
CA VAL A 63 8.06 -1.03 -3.12
C VAL A 63 7.60 0.19 -3.90
N ASP A 64 8.57 0.99 -4.35
CA ASP A 64 8.32 2.11 -5.24
C ASP A 64 8.29 1.62 -6.70
N ALA A 65 7.14 1.78 -7.34
CA ALA A 65 6.93 1.41 -8.73
C ALA A 65 6.57 2.66 -9.55
N PRO A 66 7.20 2.88 -10.71
CA PRO A 66 7.16 4.17 -11.42
C PRO A 66 5.83 4.45 -12.14
N GLY A 67 4.75 3.72 -11.82
CA GLY A 67 3.41 3.93 -12.38
C GLY A 67 2.45 2.78 -12.08
N PRO A 68 1.14 2.99 -12.31
CA PRO A 68 0.08 2.07 -11.87
C PRO A 68 0.20 0.67 -12.47
N THR A 69 0.54 0.53 -13.76
CA THR A 69 0.71 -0.78 -14.40
C THR A 69 1.89 -1.56 -13.81
N ARG A 70 3.04 -0.90 -13.58
CA ARG A 70 4.20 -1.57 -12.97
C ARG A 70 3.94 -1.92 -11.50
N ARG A 71 3.18 -1.08 -10.78
CA ARG A 71 2.79 -1.36 -9.40
C ARG A 71 1.93 -2.62 -9.29
N LEU A 72 1.02 -2.83 -10.25
CA LEU A 72 0.25 -4.07 -10.30
C LEU A 72 1.08 -5.29 -10.69
N ALA A 73 1.97 -5.18 -11.67
CA ALA A 73 2.86 -6.28 -12.02
C ALA A 73 3.69 -6.69 -10.80
N ALA A 74 4.23 -5.70 -10.07
CA ALA A 74 4.93 -5.94 -8.82
C ALA A 74 4.01 -6.58 -7.77
N LEU A 75 2.75 -6.13 -7.64
CA LEU A 75 1.78 -6.75 -6.74
C LEU A 75 1.55 -8.23 -7.07
N GLU A 76 1.42 -8.58 -8.35
CA GLU A 76 1.25 -9.97 -8.77
C GLU A 76 2.44 -10.83 -8.33
N ASP A 77 3.66 -10.34 -8.53
CA ASP A 77 4.87 -11.03 -8.10
C ASP A 77 4.96 -11.14 -6.57
N ILE A 78 4.60 -10.08 -5.84
CA ILE A 78 4.57 -10.05 -4.37
C ILE A 78 3.56 -11.07 -3.84
N LEU A 79 2.37 -11.17 -4.43
CA LEU A 79 1.33 -12.11 -3.99
C LEU A 79 1.70 -13.59 -4.20
N ARG A 80 2.68 -13.87 -5.08
CA ARG A 80 3.26 -15.22 -5.24
C ARG A 80 4.29 -15.54 -4.16
N THR A 81 4.69 -14.58 -3.33
CA THR A 81 5.65 -14.77 -2.25
C THR A 81 4.96 -15.25 -0.98
N GLU A 82 5.40 -16.39 -0.46
CA GLU A 82 4.91 -16.93 0.81
C GLU A 82 5.56 -16.25 2.02
N GLY A 83 4.90 -16.31 3.19
CA GLY A 83 5.45 -15.80 4.44
C GLY A 83 5.33 -14.28 4.64
N LEU A 84 4.61 -13.57 3.77
CA LEU A 84 4.27 -12.16 3.98
C LEU A 84 3.14 -12.03 5.03
N ALA A 85 3.27 -11.06 5.93
CA ALA A 85 2.24 -10.77 6.92
C ALA A 85 1.08 -9.95 6.34
N ALA A 86 1.39 -9.02 5.42
CA ALA A 86 0.40 -8.20 4.71
C ALA A 86 1.03 -7.54 3.46
N VAL A 87 0.16 -7.19 2.51
CA VAL A 87 0.50 -6.36 1.34
C VAL A 87 -0.51 -5.23 1.24
N VAL A 88 -0.03 -3.99 1.15
CA VAL A 88 -0.86 -2.80 0.92
C VAL A 88 -0.43 -2.13 -0.38
N VAL A 89 -1.39 -1.84 -1.24
CA VAL A 89 -1.16 -1.08 -2.47
C VAL A 89 -2.07 0.13 -2.48
N GLU A 90 -1.44 1.30 -2.55
CA GLU A 90 -2.13 2.56 -2.76
C GLU A 90 -2.21 2.86 -4.27
N TYR A 91 -3.32 3.44 -4.68
CA TYR A 91 -3.61 3.67 -6.09
C TYR A 91 -3.79 5.16 -6.38
N ASP A 92 -3.09 5.63 -7.41
CA ASP A 92 -3.23 6.94 -8.01
C ASP A 92 -4.25 6.89 -9.16
N GLY A 93 -5.15 7.88 -9.24
CA GLY A 93 -5.94 8.12 -10.45
C GLY A 93 -7.13 7.18 -10.74
N LEU A 94 -7.57 6.33 -9.81
CA LEU A 94 -8.77 5.47 -9.96
C LEU A 94 -10.11 6.23 -9.83
N SER A 95 -10.25 7.40 -10.45
CA SER A 95 -11.59 7.98 -10.64
C SER A 95 -12.38 7.24 -11.72
N GLN A 96 -11.80 6.26 -12.43
CA GLN A 96 -12.48 5.47 -13.45
C GLN A 96 -12.75 4.04 -12.97
N SER A 97 -13.95 3.86 -12.37
CA SER A 97 -14.71 2.60 -12.27
C SER A 97 -14.04 1.45 -11.51
N SER A 98 -14.76 0.90 -10.52
CA SER A 98 -14.38 -0.27 -9.69
C SER A 98 -13.82 -1.45 -10.49
N ASP A 99 -14.22 -1.55 -11.76
CA ASP A 99 -13.94 -2.70 -12.62
C ASP A 99 -12.65 -2.55 -13.42
N TYR A 100 -11.92 -1.43 -13.25
CA TYR A 100 -10.66 -1.18 -13.95
C TYR A 100 -9.59 -2.25 -13.65
N TRP A 101 -9.44 -2.67 -12.39
CA TRP A 101 -8.48 -3.73 -12.05
C TRP A 101 -8.86 -5.09 -12.63
N MET A 102 -10.15 -5.40 -12.75
CA MET A 102 -10.62 -6.60 -13.44
C MET A 102 -10.28 -6.58 -14.93
N ARG A 103 -10.22 -5.39 -15.56
CA ARG A 103 -9.83 -5.26 -16.97
C ARG A 103 -8.32 -5.41 -17.17
N LEU A 104 -7.52 -4.94 -16.21
CA LEU A 104 -6.07 -5.01 -16.31
C LEU A 104 -5.53 -6.40 -15.96
N ALA A 105 -6.17 -7.14 -15.05
CA ALA A 105 -5.84 -8.52 -14.73
C ALA A 105 -6.24 -9.57 -15.81
N ARG A 106 -6.94 -9.14 -16.88
CA ARG A 106 -7.39 -10.02 -17.99
C ARG A 106 -6.49 -9.97 -19.24
N ARG A 107 -5.37 -9.26 -19.19
CA ARG A 107 -4.38 -9.21 -20.28
C ARG A 107 -3.16 -10.03 -19.88
#